data_AF-A0A409VQX9-F1
#
_entry.id   AF-A0A409VQX9-F1
#
_cell.length_a   1.000
_cell.length_b   1.000
_cell.length_c   1.000
_cell.angle_alpha   90.00
_cell.angle_beta   90.00
_cell.angle_gamma   90.00
#
_symmetry.space_group_name_H-M   'P 1'
#
loop_
_entity.id
_entity.type
_entity.pdbx_description
1 polymer ?
#
loop_
_entity_poly.entity_id
_entity_poly.type
_entity_poly.pdbx_seq_one_letter_code
_entity_poly.pdbx_strand_id
1 'polypeptide(L)'
;MSVLLVCLSAYWDLDLPAVCANTRIFSASRRRRLRLILALDLQKAVSEGLLTDSMKWATMLHFVHILSDQASQAPTSCQLHSQQRNNVDIAAGLLHSLAKGISNIAHFIDDAVDPLTYLGQSADLCLSTYKQPLYLWECITGTTLDTDSPHRSRSMSIKGFLKFALVAVHVLAVLSNPIENRADDELVQTPAGLVPKSSVHAVPEGAIVHQSPTEVQIITANGTVIHSHPYTKTSEPLLKRPSGTTARRALQNGYVAYGCWQNTSPQPIAFFGTNWDVPPAPSSWNGQILFWFNALAPSDLQAILQPVLQYGVSAAGGGEFYGIASWWLIGSETYHSAVQRVSPGTSLQGHMALTGISTSGGYSTPSISMSTTGVLDVACEALEIDNAASTKDLPSGSTDLTAVDIKLNDNSHPSTIPWGTLSDSVDDISISVISNSGTRGHLQITY
;
A
#
# COMPACT_ATOMS: atom_id res chain seq x y z
N MET A 1 -9.75 -8.07 11.16
CA MET A 1 -11.22 -7.85 11.08
C MET A 1 -12.00 -9.11 10.72
N SER A 2 -11.49 -10.04 9.91
CA SER A 2 -12.18 -11.28 9.52
C SER A 2 -12.48 -12.23 10.70
N VAL A 3 -11.68 -12.23 11.77
CA VAL A 3 -11.97 -12.97 13.01
C VAL A 3 -13.15 -12.36 13.79
N LEU A 4 -13.36 -11.05 13.69
CA LEU A 4 -14.46 -10.35 14.37
C LEU A 4 -15.83 -10.64 13.71
N LEU A 5 -15.84 -10.77 12.37
CA LEU A 5 -17.03 -11.11 11.58
C LEU A 5 -17.45 -12.57 11.76
N VAL A 6 -16.50 -13.50 11.87
CA VAL A 6 -16.78 -14.92 12.16
C VAL A 6 -17.32 -15.10 13.59
N CYS A 7 -16.84 -14.31 14.55
CA CYS A 7 -17.40 -14.32 15.91
C CYS A 7 -18.81 -13.68 15.99
N LEU A 8 -19.15 -12.74 15.11
CA LEU A 8 -20.47 -12.09 15.08
C LEU A 8 -21.57 -12.96 14.47
N SER A 9 -21.26 -13.80 13.47
CA SER A 9 -22.25 -14.73 12.90
C SER A 9 -22.47 -15.96 13.79
N ALA A 10 -21.41 -16.47 14.44
CA ALA A 10 -21.51 -17.64 15.33
C ALA A 10 -22.27 -17.36 16.65
N TYR A 11 -22.45 -16.10 17.03
CA TYR A 11 -23.12 -15.72 18.29
C TYR A 11 -24.62 -15.47 18.15
N TRP A 12 -25.15 -15.39 16.92
CA TRP A 12 -26.56 -15.08 16.65
C TRP A 12 -27.42 -16.27 16.19
N ASP A 13 -26.81 -17.39 15.78
CA ASP A 13 -27.51 -18.54 15.17
C ASP A 13 -27.58 -19.81 16.05
N LEU A 14 -27.59 -19.68 17.39
CA LEU A 14 -27.82 -20.81 18.29
C LEU A 14 -29.20 -20.74 18.94
N ASP A 15 -30.22 -21.18 18.21
CA ASP A 15 -31.39 -21.83 18.79
C ASP A 15 -31.06 -23.31 18.97
N LEU A 16 -30.65 -23.71 20.19
CA LEU A 16 -30.60 -25.11 20.59
C LEU A 16 -31.33 -25.32 21.92
N PRO A 17 -32.06 -26.44 22.06
CA PRO A 17 -33.01 -26.67 23.14
C PRO A 17 -32.33 -26.99 24.47
N ALA A 18 -33.09 -26.74 25.53
CA ALA A 18 -32.73 -26.90 26.94
C ALA A 18 -32.04 -28.24 27.27
N VAL A 19 -30.80 -28.16 27.75
CA VAL A 19 -30.22 -29.12 28.68
C VAL A 19 -29.47 -28.35 29.77
N CYS A 20 -29.90 -28.55 31.01
CA CYS A 20 -29.40 -27.90 32.21
C CYS A 20 -27.96 -28.32 32.56
N ALA A 21 -27.11 -27.35 32.92
CA ALA A 21 -26.65 -27.10 34.30
C ALA A 21 -25.26 -26.41 34.34
N ASN A 22 -25.18 -25.35 35.16
CA ASN A 22 -23.98 -24.62 35.58
C ASN A 22 -23.26 -23.74 34.55
N THR A 23 -23.85 -22.57 34.26
CA THR A 23 -23.05 -21.34 34.12
C THR A 23 -23.92 -20.11 34.46
N ARG A 24 -23.35 -19.17 35.22
CA ARG A 24 -24.05 -18.01 35.77
C ARG A 24 -24.56 -17.08 34.67
N ILE A 25 -25.84 -16.73 34.78
CA ILE A 25 -26.59 -15.84 33.88
C ILE A 25 -25.98 -14.42 33.87
N PHE A 26 -25.63 -13.91 32.69
CA PHE A 26 -25.31 -12.50 32.49
C PHE A 26 -26.57 -11.64 32.64
N SER A 27 -26.56 -10.72 33.60
CA SER A 27 -27.69 -9.80 33.84
C SER A 27 -27.97 -8.92 32.62
N ALA A 28 -29.24 -8.56 32.39
CA ALA A 28 -29.68 -7.67 31.31
C ALA A 28 -28.92 -6.33 31.26
N SER A 29 -28.42 -5.87 32.42
CA SER A 29 -27.59 -4.66 32.54
C SER A 29 -26.23 -4.80 31.84
N ARG A 30 -25.58 -5.98 31.89
CA ARG A 30 -24.31 -6.22 31.19
C ARG A 30 -24.49 -6.30 29.67
N ARG A 31 -25.61 -6.86 29.19
CA ARG A 31 -25.94 -6.87 27.75
C ARG A 31 -26.17 -5.45 27.21
N ARG A 32 -26.80 -4.56 27.98
CA ARG A 32 -26.95 -3.14 27.61
C ARG A 32 -25.60 -2.40 27.57
N ARG A 33 -24.72 -2.62 28.57
CA ARG A 33 -23.37 -2.02 28.56
C ARG A 33 -22.52 -2.50 27.38
N LEU A 34 -22.57 -3.80 27.05
CA LEU A 34 -21.79 -4.34 25.95
C LEU A 34 -22.26 -3.81 24.58
N ARG A 35 -23.58 -3.66 24.39
CA ARG A 35 -24.16 -3.03 23.18
C ARG A 35 -23.76 -1.57 23.05
N LEU A 36 -23.69 -0.82 24.17
CA LEU A 36 -23.28 0.58 24.15
C LEU A 36 -21.79 0.75 23.83
N ILE A 37 -20.92 -0.12 24.37
CA ILE A 37 -19.48 -0.12 24.06
C ILE A 37 -19.26 -0.41 22.57
N LEU A 38 -19.91 -1.44 22.04
CA LEU A 38 -19.83 -1.78 20.62
C LEU A 38 -20.34 -0.64 19.72
N ALA A 39 -21.41 0.06 20.11
CA ALA A 39 -21.91 1.21 19.36
C ALA A 39 -20.92 2.40 19.35
N LEU A 40 -20.23 2.65 20.47
CA LEU A 40 -19.23 3.71 20.58
C LEU A 40 -17.95 3.39 19.79
N ASP A 41 -17.50 2.14 19.83
CA ASP A 41 -16.34 1.69 19.03
C ASP A 41 -16.63 1.75 17.52
N LEU A 42 -17.86 1.44 17.12
CA LEU A 42 -18.31 1.55 15.73
C LEU A 42 -18.42 3.01 15.28
N GLN A 43 -18.94 3.90 16.15
CA GLN A 43 -18.99 5.34 15.88
C GLN A 43 -17.57 5.93 15.74
N LYS A 44 -16.63 5.47 16.56
CA LYS A 44 -15.23 5.85 16.47
C LYS A 44 -14.60 5.40 15.15
N ALA A 45 -14.84 4.15 14.74
CA ALA A 45 -14.36 3.62 13.45
C ALA A 45 -14.92 4.39 12.24
N VAL A 46 -16.19 4.85 12.31
CA VAL A 46 -16.77 5.74 11.29
C VAL A 46 -16.06 7.10 11.27
N SER A 47 -15.81 7.70 12.44
CA SER A 47 -15.14 9.01 12.53
C SER A 47 -13.67 9.00 12.10
N GLU A 48 -13.01 7.85 12.22
CA GLU A 48 -11.62 7.63 11.82
C GLU A 48 -11.48 7.18 10.36
N GLY A 49 -12.58 7.11 9.59
CA GLY A 49 -12.55 6.77 8.16
C GLY A 49 -12.21 5.31 7.86
N LEU A 50 -12.32 4.42 8.85
CA LEU A 50 -11.88 3.02 8.76
C LEU A 50 -12.89 2.10 8.03
N LEU A 51 -13.99 2.64 7.51
CA LEU A 51 -15.04 1.89 6.83
C LEU A 51 -15.20 2.36 5.38
N THR A 52 -15.35 1.40 4.45
CA THR A 52 -15.71 1.69 3.06
C THR A 52 -17.14 2.21 2.97
N ASP A 53 -17.51 2.89 1.87
CA ASP A 53 -18.82 3.54 1.76
C ASP A 53 -20.00 2.56 1.81
N SER A 54 -19.83 1.33 1.30
CA SER A 54 -20.82 0.26 1.45
C SER A 54 -20.97 -0.21 2.90
N MET A 55 -19.90 -0.20 3.69
CA MET A 55 -19.92 -0.54 5.12
C MET A 55 -20.54 0.57 5.96
N LYS A 56 -20.38 1.85 5.58
CA LYS A 56 -21.06 2.98 6.23
C LYS A 56 -22.57 2.87 6.10
N TRP A 57 -23.08 2.52 4.91
CA TRP A 57 -24.50 2.32 4.67
C TRP A 57 -25.08 1.14 5.44
N ALA A 58 -24.41 -0.02 5.43
CA ALA A 58 -24.82 -1.18 6.21
C ALA A 58 -24.83 -0.88 7.73
N THR A 59 -23.85 -0.11 8.20
CA THR A 59 -23.72 0.32 9.59
C THR A 59 -24.84 1.27 10.01
N MET A 60 -25.20 2.24 9.16
CA MET A 60 -26.34 3.13 9.41
C MET A 60 -27.67 2.35 9.47
N LEU A 61 -27.90 1.41 8.55
CA LEU A 61 -29.11 0.57 8.59
C LEU A 61 -29.18 -0.27 9.88
N HIS A 62 -28.05 -0.82 10.31
CA HIS A 62 -27.96 -1.61 11.54
C HIS A 62 -28.24 -0.75 12.78
N PHE A 63 -27.75 0.50 12.80
CA PHE A 63 -28.00 1.44 13.88
C PHE A 63 -29.47 1.86 13.96
N VAL A 64 -30.12 2.09 12.81
CA VAL A 64 -31.56 2.36 12.73
C VAL A 64 -32.38 1.17 13.25
N HIS A 65 -31.99 -0.06 12.91
CA HIS A 65 -32.62 -1.26 13.45
C HIS A 65 -32.49 -1.37 14.97
N ILE A 66 -31.29 -1.14 15.53
CA ILE A 66 -31.05 -1.17 16.98
C ILE A 66 -31.91 -0.11 17.71
N LEU A 67 -32.03 1.09 17.15
CA LEU A 67 -32.86 2.16 17.73
C LEU A 67 -34.35 1.85 17.63
N SER A 68 -34.80 1.26 16.52
CA SER A 68 -36.18 0.80 16.34
C SER A 68 -36.55 -0.30 17.35
N ASP A 69 -35.64 -1.23 17.61
CA ASP A 69 -35.85 -2.33 18.56
C ASP A 69 -35.80 -1.87 20.03
N GLN A 70 -35.05 -0.79 20.32
CA GLN A 70 -35.08 -0.14 21.64
C GLN A 70 -36.38 0.63 21.88
N ALA A 71 -36.96 1.23 20.82
CA ALA A 71 -38.22 1.95 20.89
C ALA A 71 -39.43 1.02 21.07
N SER A 72 -39.40 -0.18 20.50
CA SER A 72 -40.50 -1.17 20.60
C SER A 72 -40.57 -1.90 21.96
N GLN A 73 -39.51 -1.85 22.77
CA GLN A 73 -39.41 -2.56 24.06
C GLN A 73 -39.55 -1.65 25.31
N ALA A 74 -39.95 -0.39 25.14
CA ALA A 74 -40.17 0.51 26.27
C ALA A 74 -41.46 0.13 27.03
N PRO A 75 -41.40 -0.21 28.33
CA PRO A 75 -42.60 -0.51 29.11
C PRO A 75 -43.46 0.74 29.30
N THR A 76 -44.74 0.65 28.94
CA THR A 76 -45.79 1.65 29.20
C THR A 76 -46.20 1.66 30.68
N SER A 77 -45.27 1.95 31.58
CA SER A 77 -45.58 2.62 32.86
C SER A 77 -44.30 2.97 33.62
N CYS A 78 -43.83 4.21 33.42
CA CYS A 78 -43.16 4.99 34.46
C CYS A 78 -43.04 6.44 33.98
N GLN A 79 -43.33 7.40 34.86
CA GLN A 79 -43.19 8.82 34.57
C GLN A 79 -41.74 9.15 34.21
N LEU A 80 -41.50 9.45 32.94
CA LEU A 80 -40.24 9.99 32.43
C LEU A 80 -40.22 11.51 32.61
N HIS A 81 -39.12 12.00 33.20
CA HIS A 81 -38.76 13.41 33.32
C HIS A 81 -38.78 14.12 31.96
N SER A 82 -39.24 15.38 31.95
CA SER A 82 -39.50 16.22 30.76
C SER A 82 -38.34 16.34 29.76
N GLN A 83 -37.10 16.09 30.18
CA GLN A 83 -35.92 16.23 29.34
C GLN A 83 -35.72 15.06 28.36
N GLN A 84 -36.27 13.87 28.64
CA GLN A 84 -36.18 12.71 27.73
C GLN A 84 -37.26 12.69 26.63
N ARG A 85 -38.41 13.36 26.83
CA ARG A 85 -39.41 13.50 25.75
C ARG A 85 -38.91 14.37 24.60
N ASN A 86 -38.24 15.49 24.92
CA ASN A 86 -37.70 16.40 23.91
C ASN A 86 -36.71 15.70 22.96
N ASN A 87 -35.90 14.76 23.45
CA ASN A 87 -34.94 14.05 22.59
C ASN A 87 -35.61 13.01 21.68
N VAL A 88 -36.72 12.39 22.12
CA VAL A 88 -37.49 11.46 21.30
C VAL A 88 -38.29 12.21 20.23
N ASP A 89 -38.86 13.37 20.57
CA ASP A 89 -39.60 14.21 19.62
C ASP A 89 -38.67 14.83 18.55
N ILE A 90 -37.45 15.22 18.93
CA ILE A 90 -36.41 15.69 17.98
C ILE A 90 -35.97 14.56 17.05
N ALA A 91 -35.75 13.35 17.57
CA ALA A 91 -35.36 12.19 16.76
C ALA A 91 -36.48 11.79 15.78
N ALA A 92 -37.74 11.82 16.21
CA ALA A 92 -38.89 11.56 15.35
C ALA A 92 -39.06 12.61 14.25
N GLY A 93 -38.82 13.90 14.56
CA GLY A 93 -38.84 14.99 13.58
C GLY A 93 -37.72 14.89 12.52
N LEU A 94 -36.54 14.45 12.93
CA LEU A 94 -35.40 14.18 12.03
C LEU A 94 -35.68 12.99 11.11
N LEU A 95 -36.23 11.89 11.64
CA LEU A 95 -36.63 10.73 10.85
C LEU A 95 -37.74 11.05 9.84
N HIS A 96 -38.72 11.87 10.22
CA HIS A 96 -39.77 12.32 9.31
C HIS A 96 -39.22 13.19 8.17
N SER A 97 -38.26 14.08 8.46
CA SER A 97 -37.61 14.92 7.43
C SER A 97 -36.73 14.10 6.48
N LEU A 98 -36.02 13.08 6.98
CA LEU A 98 -35.20 12.17 6.17
C LEU A 98 -36.06 11.30 5.24
N ALA A 99 -37.18 10.75 5.74
CA ALA A 99 -38.11 9.98 4.92
C ALA A 99 -38.72 10.83 3.79
N LYS A 100 -38.99 12.11 4.05
CA LYS A 100 -39.50 13.07 3.05
C LYS A 100 -38.43 13.43 2.01
N GLY A 101 -37.18 13.55 2.43
CA GLY A 101 -36.04 13.76 1.52
C GLY A 101 -35.81 12.57 0.57
N ILE A 102 -35.88 11.34 1.08
CA ILE A 102 -35.71 10.11 0.29
C ILE A 102 -36.85 9.93 -0.72
N SER A 103 -38.10 10.23 -0.34
CA SER A 103 -39.26 10.19 -1.24
C SER A 103 -39.13 11.18 -2.42
N ASN A 104 -38.60 12.37 -2.17
CA ASN A 104 -38.37 13.38 -3.21
C ASN A 104 -37.24 12.99 -4.18
N ILE A 105 -36.25 12.22 -3.71
CA ILE A 105 -35.16 11.72 -4.56
C ILE A 105 -35.65 10.55 -5.43
N ALA A 106 -36.47 9.66 -4.88
CA ALA A 106 -37.07 8.55 -5.63
C ALA A 106 -37.95 9.07 -6.80
N HIS A 107 -38.72 10.15 -6.58
CA HIS A 107 -39.49 10.79 -7.65
C HIS A 107 -38.64 11.46 -8.74
N PHE A 108 -37.40 11.85 -8.43
CA PHE A 108 -36.51 12.50 -9.41
C PHE A 108 -35.76 11.49 -10.29
N ILE A 109 -35.66 10.23 -9.84
CA ILE A 109 -34.94 9.16 -10.54
C ILE A 109 -35.83 8.45 -11.58
N ASP A 110 -37.16 8.41 -11.37
CA ASP A 110 -38.09 7.80 -12.34
C ASP A 110 -38.37 8.66 -13.59
N ASP A 111 -38.12 9.98 -13.54
CA ASP A 111 -38.39 10.90 -14.66
C ASP A 111 -37.17 11.11 -15.60
N ALA A 112 -36.05 10.41 -15.39
CA ALA A 112 -34.83 10.54 -16.18
C ALA A 112 -34.51 9.26 -16.97
N VAL A 113 -35.42 8.87 -17.87
CA VAL A 113 -35.17 7.87 -18.92
C VAL A 113 -35.26 8.54 -20.30
N ASP A 114 -34.08 8.88 -20.85
CA ASP A 114 -33.74 9.28 -22.24
C ASP A 114 -34.42 10.52 -22.89
N PRO A 115 -33.71 11.35 -23.72
CA PRO A 115 -32.74 10.92 -24.73
C PRO A 115 -31.39 11.68 -24.76
N LEU A 116 -30.28 10.91 -24.78
CA LEU A 116 -28.99 11.37 -25.33
C LEU A 116 -28.95 11.14 -26.84
N THR A 117 -29.39 12.14 -27.62
CA THR A 117 -29.21 12.14 -29.08
C THR A 117 -29.09 13.56 -29.65
N TYR A 118 -28.31 14.47 -29.06
CA TYR A 118 -28.14 15.81 -29.69
C TYR A 118 -26.88 16.61 -29.30
N LEU A 119 -25.75 15.95 -29.00
CA LEU A 119 -24.49 16.66 -28.68
C LEU A 119 -23.25 16.12 -29.42
N GLY A 120 -23.45 15.40 -30.53
CA GLY A 120 -22.36 14.81 -31.32
C GLY A 120 -21.95 15.57 -32.59
N GLN A 121 -22.41 16.81 -32.82
CA GLN A 121 -22.18 17.49 -34.12
C GLN A 121 -21.62 18.92 -34.06
N SER A 122 -21.25 19.45 -32.90
CA SER A 122 -20.68 20.81 -32.79
C SER A 122 -19.23 20.88 -32.33
N ALA A 123 -18.60 19.76 -31.97
CA ALA A 123 -17.20 19.74 -31.53
C ALA A 123 -16.17 19.58 -32.67
N ASP A 124 -16.58 19.11 -33.85
CA ASP A 124 -15.65 18.78 -34.96
C ASP A 124 -15.35 19.93 -35.93
N LEU A 125 -15.73 21.17 -35.61
CA LEU A 125 -15.48 22.34 -36.47
C LEU A 125 -14.59 23.43 -35.87
N CYS A 126 -13.92 23.17 -34.74
CA CYS A 126 -13.01 24.15 -34.12
C CYS A 126 -11.61 23.60 -33.75
N LEU A 127 -11.20 22.46 -34.32
CA LEU A 127 -9.86 21.90 -34.14
C LEU A 127 -9.15 21.70 -35.47
N SER A 128 -9.00 22.78 -36.25
CA SER A 128 -7.83 22.89 -37.11
C SER A 128 -7.36 24.34 -37.15
N THR A 129 -6.10 24.53 -36.75
CA THR A 129 -5.33 25.78 -36.82
C THR A 129 -5.59 26.77 -35.67
N TYR A 130 -4.74 26.75 -34.63
CA TYR A 130 -4.00 27.92 -34.14
C TYR A 130 -3.01 27.52 -33.04
N LYS A 131 -1.77 27.97 -33.18
CA LYS A 131 -0.73 27.96 -32.13
C LYS A 131 -0.93 29.21 -31.25
N GLN A 132 -0.73 29.03 -29.93
CA GLN A 132 -0.48 30.03 -28.86
C GLN A 132 -1.62 30.19 -27.83
N PRO A 133 -1.34 30.10 -26.51
CA PRO A 133 -2.34 30.20 -25.46
C PRO A 133 -2.32 31.61 -24.83
N LEU A 134 -3.19 32.49 -25.32
CA LEU A 134 -3.69 33.68 -24.62
C LEU A 134 -4.97 34.04 -25.40
N TYR A 135 -6.00 34.56 -24.73
CA TYR A 135 -7.36 34.78 -25.26
C TYR A 135 -8.32 33.57 -25.20
N LEU A 136 -8.53 33.01 -24.00
CA LEU A 136 -9.74 32.20 -23.70
C LEU A 136 -10.68 32.87 -22.68
N TRP A 137 -10.41 34.10 -22.27
CA TRP A 137 -11.21 34.79 -21.23
C TRP A 137 -12.29 35.74 -21.79
N GLU A 138 -12.21 36.16 -23.06
CA GLU A 138 -13.12 37.19 -23.59
C GLU A 138 -14.40 36.67 -24.26
N CYS A 139 -14.57 35.36 -24.43
CA CYS A 139 -15.79 34.82 -25.07
C CYS A 139 -16.97 34.55 -24.11
N ILE A 140 -16.77 34.58 -22.78
CA ILE A 140 -17.80 34.12 -21.83
C ILE A 140 -18.55 35.28 -21.15
N THR A 141 -18.01 36.50 -21.08
CA THR A 141 -18.61 37.56 -20.23
C THR A 141 -19.44 38.61 -20.95
N GLY A 142 -19.36 38.78 -22.27
CA GLY A 142 -20.32 39.56 -23.05
C GLY A 142 -20.75 40.91 -22.45
N THR A 143 -19.83 41.65 -21.81
CA THR A 143 -20.11 42.97 -21.22
C THR A 143 -19.29 44.03 -21.95
N THR A 144 -19.94 44.73 -22.88
CA THR A 144 -19.44 46.01 -23.40
C THR A 144 -19.47 47.05 -22.27
N LEU A 145 -18.31 47.60 -21.95
CA LEU A 145 -18.13 48.70 -21.01
C LEU A 145 -18.66 50.00 -21.65
N ASP A 146 -19.79 50.47 -21.15
CA ASP A 146 -20.34 51.80 -21.45
C ASP A 146 -19.99 52.71 -20.26
N THR A 147 -19.10 53.67 -20.51
CA THR A 147 -18.64 54.65 -19.51
C THR A 147 -19.48 55.92 -19.61
N ASP A 148 -20.56 55.99 -18.83
CA ASP A 148 -21.06 57.24 -18.22
C ASP A 148 -22.38 57.03 -17.45
N SER A 149 -22.31 56.87 -16.11
CA SER A 149 -23.42 57.25 -15.22
C SER A 149 -23.04 57.18 -13.75
N PRO A 150 -23.31 58.22 -12.92
CA PRO A 150 -23.00 58.21 -11.51
C PRO A 150 -24.08 57.50 -10.69
N HIS A 151 -23.63 56.66 -9.76
CA HIS A 151 -24.37 56.11 -8.61
C HIS A 151 -25.75 55.48 -8.88
N ARG A 152 -25.75 54.29 -9.50
CA ARG A 152 -26.79 53.28 -9.25
C ARG A 152 -26.17 52.13 -8.45
N SER A 153 -26.59 52.00 -7.19
CA SER A 153 -26.38 50.79 -6.40
C SER A 153 -27.03 49.62 -7.14
N ARG A 154 -26.23 48.85 -7.87
CA ARG A 154 -26.66 47.62 -8.53
C ARG A 154 -26.81 46.57 -7.44
N SER A 155 -28.00 46.51 -6.86
CA SER A 155 -28.48 45.36 -6.11
C SER A 155 -28.27 44.12 -6.98
N MET A 156 -27.30 43.29 -6.59
CA MET A 156 -27.04 42.04 -7.26
C MET A 156 -28.29 41.19 -7.09
N SER A 157 -29.01 40.94 -8.17
CA SER A 157 -30.20 40.09 -8.12
C SER A 157 -29.79 38.75 -7.52
N ILE A 158 -30.56 38.25 -6.55
CA ILE A 158 -30.39 36.92 -5.95
C ILE A 158 -30.19 35.83 -7.01
N LYS A 159 -30.80 35.99 -8.19
CA LYS A 159 -30.61 35.08 -9.34
C LYS A 159 -29.18 35.08 -9.91
N GLY A 160 -28.49 36.22 -9.89
CA GLY A 160 -27.10 36.35 -10.29
C GLY A 160 -26.15 35.71 -9.29
N PHE A 161 -26.38 35.94 -7.99
CA PHE A 161 -25.60 35.30 -6.93
C PHE A 161 -25.73 33.77 -6.96
N LEU A 162 -26.94 33.25 -7.15
CA LEU A 162 -27.18 31.80 -7.28
C LEU A 162 -26.43 31.18 -8.48
N LYS A 163 -26.35 31.87 -9.62
CA LYS A 163 -25.61 31.37 -10.78
C LYS A 163 -24.10 31.29 -10.52
N PHE A 164 -23.52 32.32 -9.88
CA PHE A 164 -22.09 32.30 -9.51
C PHE A 164 -21.79 31.25 -8.44
N ALA A 165 -22.67 31.08 -7.46
CA ALA A 165 -22.53 30.03 -6.45
C ALA A 165 -22.58 28.63 -7.09
N LEU A 166 -23.45 28.41 -8.07
CA LEU A 166 -23.58 27.11 -8.74
C LEU A 166 -22.35 26.78 -9.61
N VAL A 167 -21.77 27.78 -10.27
CA VAL A 167 -20.49 27.64 -11.01
C VAL A 167 -19.33 27.39 -10.04
N ALA A 168 -19.26 28.13 -8.93
CA ALA A 168 -18.21 27.93 -7.92
C ALA A 168 -18.29 26.53 -7.27
N VAL A 169 -19.50 26.01 -7.03
CA VAL A 169 -19.71 24.64 -6.54
C VAL A 169 -19.27 23.61 -7.58
N HIS A 170 -19.53 23.82 -8.88
CA HIS A 170 -19.05 22.90 -9.93
C HIS A 170 -17.52 22.94 -10.06
N VAL A 171 -16.88 24.10 -9.96
CA VAL A 171 -15.42 24.23 -9.99
C VAL A 171 -14.78 23.57 -8.77
N LEU A 172 -15.37 23.76 -7.58
CA LEU A 172 -14.90 23.11 -6.36
C LEU A 172 -15.13 21.60 -6.38
N ALA A 173 -16.24 21.13 -6.97
CA ALA A 173 -16.51 19.69 -7.14
C ALA A 173 -15.49 19.01 -8.07
N VAL A 174 -15.10 19.67 -9.17
CA VAL A 174 -14.08 19.17 -10.11
C VAL A 174 -12.69 19.12 -9.45
N LEU A 175 -12.36 20.08 -8.58
CA LEU A 175 -11.09 20.09 -7.84
C LEU A 175 -11.11 19.20 -6.59
N SER A 176 -12.29 18.76 -6.14
CA SER A 176 -12.45 17.86 -4.99
C SER A 176 -12.62 16.40 -5.34
N ASN A 177 -12.54 16.04 -6.63
CA ASN A 177 -12.44 14.63 -6.96
C ASN A 177 -11.13 14.12 -6.35
N PRO A 178 -11.17 13.13 -5.45
CA PRO A 178 -9.96 12.47 -4.99
C PRO A 178 -9.21 12.04 -6.26
N ILE A 179 -7.88 12.13 -6.23
CA ILE A 179 -7.03 11.52 -7.25
C ILE A 179 -7.51 10.06 -7.35
N GLU A 180 -8.38 9.79 -8.31
CA GLU A 180 -8.77 8.44 -8.65
C GLU A 180 -7.44 7.78 -8.99
N ASN A 181 -7.10 6.74 -8.23
CA ASN A 181 -6.03 5.82 -8.59
C ASN A 181 -6.20 5.57 -10.09
N ARG A 182 -5.27 6.08 -10.91
CA ARG A 182 -5.35 5.95 -12.35
C ARG A 182 -5.44 4.45 -12.61
N ALA A 183 -6.63 3.99 -13.01
CA ALA A 183 -6.86 2.58 -13.31
C ALA A 183 -5.99 2.08 -14.49
N ASP A 184 -5.23 3.00 -15.10
CA ASP A 184 -4.32 2.79 -16.22
C ASP A 184 -2.83 2.89 -15.83
N ASP A 185 -2.46 3.00 -14.55
CA ASP A 185 -1.05 3.03 -14.18
C ASP A 185 -0.40 1.67 -14.48
N GLU A 186 0.45 1.64 -15.51
CA GLU A 186 1.23 0.49 -15.95
C GLU A 186 2.00 -0.10 -14.76
N LEU A 187 1.74 -1.37 -14.41
CA LEU A 187 2.47 -2.07 -13.36
C LEU A 187 3.71 -2.74 -13.94
N VAL A 188 4.81 -2.69 -13.19
CA VAL A 188 6.08 -3.34 -13.54
C VAL A 188 6.53 -4.26 -12.41
N GLN A 189 7.18 -5.37 -12.77
CA GLN A 189 7.73 -6.29 -11.77
C GLN A 189 8.99 -5.73 -11.12
N THR A 190 9.06 -5.83 -9.80
CA THR A 190 10.22 -5.51 -8.96
C THR A 190 10.42 -6.64 -7.94
N PRO A 191 11.51 -6.66 -7.16
CA PRO A 191 11.65 -7.54 -5.99
C PRO A 191 10.69 -7.22 -4.82
N ALA A 192 9.75 -6.29 -5.00
CA ALA A 192 8.64 -6.03 -4.07
C ALA A 192 7.30 -6.53 -4.63
N GLY A 193 7.34 -7.27 -5.74
CA GLY A 193 6.17 -7.58 -6.57
C GLY A 193 5.87 -6.49 -7.61
N LEU A 194 4.60 -6.45 -8.04
CA LEU A 194 4.09 -5.47 -9.00
C LEU A 194 3.94 -4.08 -8.36
N VAL A 195 4.60 -3.09 -8.94
CA VAL A 195 4.60 -1.69 -8.50
C VAL A 195 4.19 -0.78 -9.68
N PRO A 196 3.44 0.32 -9.46
CA PRO A 196 3.21 1.31 -10.51
C PRO A 196 4.54 1.80 -11.09
N LYS A 197 4.66 1.82 -12.42
CA LYS A 197 5.87 2.29 -13.11
C LYS A 197 6.24 3.73 -12.76
N SER A 198 5.25 4.54 -12.39
CA SER A 198 5.41 5.91 -11.88
C SER A 198 6.15 5.98 -10.53
N SER A 199 6.18 4.89 -9.77
CA SER A 199 6.88 4.75 -8.48
C SER A 199 8.20 3.98 -8.60
N VAL A 200 8.67 3.68 -9.82
CA VAL A 200 9.94 2.99 -10.05
C VAL A 200 10.93 3.91 -10.76
N HIS A 201 12.09 4.14 -10.12
CA HIS A 201 13.04 5.16 -10.53
C HIS A 201 14.44 4.57 -10.73
N ALA A 202 15.00 4.79 -11.92
CA ALA A 202 16.40 4.49 -12.17
C ALA A 202 17.31 5.50 -11.47
N VAL A 203 18.32 5.01 -10.75
CA VAL A 203 19.34 5.83 -10.08
C VAL A 203 20.55 5.94 -11.01
N PRO A 204 20.90 7.14 -11.50
CA PRO A 204 22.09 7.31 -12.33
C PRO A 204 23.37 6.93 -11.58
N GLU A 205 24.38 6.49 -12.33
CA GLU A 205 25.68 6.18 -11.74
C GLU A 205 26.26 7.40 -11.00
N GLY A 206 26.76 7.17 -9.79
CA GLY A 206 27.28 8.21 -8.91
C GLY A 206 26.22 9.07 -8.21
N ALA A 207 24.93 8.85 -8.46
CA ALA A 207 23.86 9.47 -7.68
C ALA A 207 23.64 8.74 -6.33
N ILE A 208 22.99 9.44 -5.40
CA ILE A 208 22.63 8.96 -4.07
C ILE A 208 21.11 9.04 -3.91
N VAL A 209 20.52 7.99 -3.33
CA VAL A 209 19.13 8.03 -2.86
C VAL A 209 19.11 8.49 -1.40
N HIS A 210 18.65 9.71 -1.16
CA HIS A 210 18.60 10.32 0.17
C HIS A 210 17.18 10.32 0.73
N GLN A 211 16.95 9.58 1.81
CA GLN A 211 15.71 9.65 2.58
C GLN A 211 15.89 10.59 3.79
N SER A 212 15.00 11.57 3.87
CA SER A 212 14.72 12.35 5.07
C SER A 212 13.44 11.84 5.77
N PRO A 213 13.05 12.38 6.94
CA PRO A 213 11.80 12.00 7.59
C PRO A 213 10.53 12.26 6.75
N THR A 214 10.60 13.12 5.73
CA THR A 214 9.42 13.60 4.97
C THR A 214 9.54 13.42 3.46
N GLU A 215 10.70 13.05 2.93
CA GLU A 215 10.91 12.88 1.49
C GLU A 215 12.01 11.87 1.17
N VAL A 216 11.95 11.30 -0.03
CA VAL A 216 13.03 10.55 -0.66
C VAL A 216 13.46 11.28 -1.93
N GLN A 217 14.76 11.49 -2.09
CA GLN A 217 15.34 12.26 -3.19
C GLN A 217 16.39 11.44 -3.94
N ILE A 218 16.52 11.67 -5.25
CA ILE A 218 17.70 11.25 -6.01
C ILE A 218 18.58 12.47 -6.22
N ILE A 219 19.78 12.44 -5.63
CA ILE A 219 20.76 13.51 -5.67
C ILE A 219 21.93 13.06 -6.53
N THR A 220 22.18 13.73 -7.64
CA THR A 220 23.29 13.43 -8.54
C THR A 220 24.66 13.77 -7.90
N ALA A 221 25.75 13.28 -8.48
CA ALA A 221 27.12 13.51 -7.99
C ALA A 221 27.51 14.99 -7.85
N ASN A 222 26.86 15.91 -8.59
CA ASN A 222 27.10 17.35 -8.49
C ASN A 222 26.21 18.06 -7.45
N GLY A 223 25.39 17.32 -6.70
CA GLY A 223 24.46 17.84 -5.70
C GLY A 223 23.07 18.23 -6.24
N THR A 224 22.79 18.05 -7.53
CA THR A 224 21.47 18.39 -8.10
C THR A 224 20.45 17.32 -7.76
N VAL A 225 19.31 17.72 -7.19
CA VAL A 225 18.13 16.87 -6.99
C VAL A 225 17.41 16.70 -8.32
N ILE A 226 17.31 15.46 -8.80
CA ILE A 226 16.63 15.13 -10.08
C ILE A 226 15.29 14.42 -9.89
N HIS A 227 15.00 14.01 -8.66
CA HIS A 227 13.73 13.41 -8.26
C HIS A 227 13.50 13.68 -6.77
N SER A 228 12.25 13.95 -6.38
CA SER A 228 11.81 14.03 -4.99
C SER A 228 10.39 13.48 -4.88
N HIS A 229 10.16 12.65 -3.87
CA HIS A 229 8.84 12.10 -3.55
C HIS A 229 8.57 12.23 -2.04
N PRO A 230 7.37 12.69 -1.63
CA PRO A 230 7.01 12.72 -0.20
C PRO A 230 7.10 11.34 0.44
N TYR A 231 7.78 11.23 1.57
CA TYR A 231 7.87 9.99 2.32
C TYR A 231 6.83 9.99 3.42
N THR A 232 5.93 9.01 3.38
CA THR A 232 5.05 8.69 4.49
C THR A 232 5.32 7.27 4.93
N LYS A 233 5.65 7.11 6.20
CA LYS A 233 5.83 5.81 6.82
C LYS A 233 4.52 5.01 6.70
N THR A 234 4.51 3.90 5.97
CA THR A 234 3.31 3.06 5.80
C THR A 234 3.12 2.18 7.03
N SER A 235 1.90 1.74 7.33
CA SER A 235 1.70 0.73 8.39
C SER A 235 1.99 -0.69 7.92
N GLU A 236 1.93 -0.91 6.61
CA GLU A 236 2.12 -2.23 5.99
C GLU A 236 3.61 -2.49 5.73
N PRO A 237 4.13 -3.67 6.12
CA PRO A 237 5.49 -4.08 5.79
C PRO A 237 5.64 -4.34 4.28
N LEU A 238 6.81 -4.05 3.72
CA LEU A 238 7.10 -4.34 2.31
C LEU A 238 7.21 -5.83 2.03
N LEU A 239 7.68 -6.59 3.04
CA LEU A 239 7.78 -8.04 2.96
C LEU A 239 6.38 -8.66 3.05
N LYS A 240 5.74 -8.83 1.90
CA LYS A 240 4.48 -9.57 1.79
C LYS A 240 4.77 -11.05 1.90
N ARG A 241 4.47 -11.63 3.06
CA ARG A 241 4.46 -13.09 3.23
C ARG A 241 3.47 -13.71 2.24
N PRO A 242 3.80 -14.85 1.60
CA PRO A 242 2.86 -15.54 0.73
C PRO A 242 1.52 -15.77 1.46
N SER A 243 0.43 -15.24 0.88
CA SER A 243 -0.91 -15.47 1.41
C SER A 243 -1.36 -16.86 0.97
N GLY A 244 -1.16 -17.85 1.84
CA GLY A 244 -1.45 -19.25 1.57
C GLY A 244 -2.94 -19.48 1.26
N THR A 245 -3.30 -19.43 -0.02
CA THR A 245 -4.52 -20.04 -0.53
C THR A 245 -4.12 -21.12 -1.52
N THR A 246 -4.00 -22.33 -0.97
CA THR A 246 -3.65 -23.58 -1.63
C THR A 246 -4.70 -23.97 -2.66
N ALA A 247 -4.52 -23.53 -3.90
CA ALA A 247 -5.00 -24.23 -5.07
C ALA A 247 -3.80 -24.45 -5.99
N ARG A 248 -3.54 -25.71 -6.35
CA ARG A 248 -2.50 -26.22 -7.26
C ARG A 248 -2.39 -25.42 -8.58
N ARG A 249 -1.79 -24.21 -8.56
CA ARG A 249 -1.79 -23.19 -9.62
C ARG A 249 -0.59 -22.23 -9.44
N ALA A 250 0.36 -22.19 -10.38
CA ALA A 250 1.56 -21.35 -10.39
C ALA A 250 2.45 -21.47 -9.13
N LEU A 251 3.77 -21.31 -9.26
CA LEU A 251 4.61 -21.20 -8.05
C LEU A 251 4.15 -19.98 -7.24
N GLN A 252 4.33 -20.03 -5.92
CA GLN A 252 4.01 -18.88 -5.08
C GLN A 252 4.82 -17.66 -5.55
N ASN A 253 4.13 -16.58 -5.88
CA ASN A 253 4.79 -15.31 -6.15
C ASN A 253 5.34 -14.71 -4.84
N GLY A 254 6.54 -14.17 -4.89
CA GLY A 254 7.23 -13.59 -3.75
C GLY A 254 8.27 -14.52 -3.13
N TYR A 255 8.46 -14.39 -1.81
CA TYR A 255 9.60 -14.98 -1.12
C TYR A 255 9.30 -16.45 -0.80
N VAL A 256 9.90 -17.36 -1.54
CA VAL A 256 9.66 -18.81 -1.43
C VAL A 256 10.67 -19.51 -0.51
N ALA A 257 11.89 -18.97 -0.39
CA ALA A 257 12.91 -19.49 0.50
C ALA A 257 13.79 -18.35 1.01
N TYR A 258 13.88 -18.18 2.33
CA TYR A 258 14.69 -17.13 2.92
C TYR A 258 15.21 -17.49 4.31
N GLY A 259 16.33 -16.88 4.68
CA GLY A 259 16.90 -16.90 6.03
C GLY A 259 17.13 -15.46 6.49
N CYS A 260 16.50 -15.06 7.59
CA CYS A 260 16.66 -13.72 8.14
C CYS A 260 17.16 -13.74 9.58
N TRP A 261 17.94 -12.73 9.96
CA TRP A 261 18.43 -12.52 11.30
C TRP A 261 18.34 -11.05 11.66
N GLN A 262 17.83 -10.75 12.85
CA GLN A 262 17.82 -9.41 13.40
C GLN A 262 19.01 -9.22 14.34
N ASN A 263 19.83 -8.21 14.05
CA ASN A 263 20.86 -7.72 14.93
C ASN A 263 20.24 -6.99 16.14
N THR A 264 20.44 -7.54 17.33
CA THR A 264 20.00 -6.93 18.59
C THR A 264 21.13 -6.19 19.32
N SER A 265 22.33 -6.17 18.73
CA SER A 265 23.47 -5.40 19.25
C SER A 265 23.20 -3.89 19.16
N PRO A 266 23.72 -3.07 20.11
CA PRO A 266 23.69 -1.62 19.96
C PRO A 266 24.54 -1.11 18.79
N GLN A 267 25.44 -1.94 18.24
CA GLN A 267 26.24 -1.58 17.07
C GLN A 267 25.47 -1.92 15.79
N PRO A 268 25.23 -0.96 14.88
CA PRO A 268 24.58 -1.24 13.62
C PRO A 268 25.44 -2.15 12.75
N ILE A 269 24.80 -2.83 11.79
CA ILE A 269 25.51 -3.61 10.78
C ILE A 269 26.28 -2.63 9.88
N ALA A 270 27.60 -2.76 9.86
CA ALA A 270 28.47 -1.91 9.05
C ALA A 270 28.88 -2.57 7.72
N PHE A 271 28.82 -3.89 7.64
CA PHE A 271 29.01 -4.63 6.41
C PHE A 271 28.15 -5.88 6.45
N PHE A 272 27.48 -6.16 5.33
CA PHE A 272 26.87 -7.46 5.05
C PHE A 272 27.21 -7.85 3.63
N GLY A 273 27.93 -8.93 3.44
CA GLY A 273 28.34 -9.43 2.14
C GLY A 273 28.22 -10.95 2.02
N THR A 274 27.90 -11.41 0.83
CA THR A 274 27.68 -12.82 0.49
C THR A 274 28.20 -13.10 -0.91
N ASN A 275 28.85 -14.25 -1.06
CA ASN A 275 29.30 -14.75 -2.35
C ASN A 275 28.29 -15.78 -2.88
N TRP A 276 27.97 -15.68 -4.16
CA TRP A 276 27.21 -16.69 -4.87
C TRP A 276 27.77 -16.91 -6.27
N ASP A 277 27.72 -18.16 -6.72
CA ASP A 277 27.94 -18.48 -8.12
C ASP A 277 26.60 -18.37 -8.86
N VAL A 278 26.59 -17.68 -10.01
CA VAL A 278 25.38 -17.57 -10.83
C VAL A 278 24.92 -18.98 -11.23
N PRO A 279 23.68 -19.39 -10.90
CA PRO A 279 23.23 -20.75 -11.17
C PRO A 279 23.11 -21.03 -12.68
N PRO A 280 23.01 -22.30 -13.09
CA PRO A 280 22.66 -22.64 -14.47
C PRO A 280 21.36 -21.96 -14.89
N ALA A 281 21.28 -21.49 -16.13
CA ALA A 281 20.04 -20.93 -16.64
C ALA A 281 18.90 -21.97 -16.59
N PRO A 282 17.65 -21.56 -16.31
CA PRO A 282 16.49 -22.43 -16.45
C PRO A 282 16.43 -23.13 -17.81
N SER A 283 15.90 -24.35 -17.82
CA SER A 283 15.80 -25.14 -19.07
C SER A 283 14.79 -24.60 -20.09
N SER A 284 13.87 -23.74 -19.63
CA SER A 284 12.90 -23.04 -20.45
C SER A 284 12.65 -21.63 -19.90
N TRP A 285 12.31 -20.69 -20.79
CA TRP A 285 11.83 -19.36 -20.42
C TRP A 285 10.36 -19.19 -20.81
N ASN A 286 9.52 -19.01 -19.80
CA ASN A 286 8.07 -18.85 -19.92
C ASN A 286 7.61 -17.49 -19.34
N GLY A 287 8.54 -16.54 -19.17
CA GLY A 287 8.28 -15.24 -18.56
C GLY A 287 8.50 -15.20 -17.04
N GLN A 288 9.09 -16.25 -16.46
CA GLN A 288 9.46 -16.26 -15.05
C GLN A 288 10.52 -15.20 -14.73
N ILE A 289 10.44 -14.71 -13.50
CA ILE A 289 11.36 -13.73 -12.93
C ILE A 289 11.84 -14.29 -11.61
N LEU A 290 13.15 -14.34 -11.44
CA LEU A 290 13.80 -14.97 -10.29
C LEU A 290 14.78 -13.97 -9.70
N PHE A 291 14.74 -13.77 -8.38
CA PHE A 291 15.63 -12.87 -7.66
C PHE A 291 16.37 -13.64 -6.56
N TRP A 292 17.69 -13.53 -6.55
CA TRP A 292 18.58 -13.98 -5.47
C TRP A 292 19.26 -12.77 -4.88
N PHE A 293 19.21 -12.64 -3.55
CA PHE A 293 19.79 -11.48 -2.91
C PHE A 293 20.12 -11.70 -1.45
N ASN A 294 21.12 -10.94 -1.00
CA ASN A 294 21.29 -10.59 0.40
C ASN A 294 20.73 -9.18 0.63
N ALA A 295 20.12 -8.95 1.78
CA ALA A 295 19.37 -7.72 2.05
C ALA A 295 19.58 -7.16 3.46
N LEU A 296 19.54 -5.83 3.56
CA LEU A 296 19.45 -5.09 4.81
C LEU A 296 18.12 -4.35 4.89
N ALA A 297 17.40 -4.54 5.99
CA ALA A 297 16.10 -3.92 6.24
C ALA A 297 16.03 -3.37 7.68
N PRO A 298 15.20 -2.34 7.95
CA PRO A 298 14.84 -1.99 9.31
C PRO A 298 13.91 -3.07 9.91
N SER A 299 13.89 -3.17 11.23
CA SER A 299 13.04 -4.13 11.96
C SER A 299 11.54 -4.01 11.73
N ASP A 300 11.05 -2.86 11.25
CA ASP A 300 9.65 -2.69 10.82
C ASP A 300 9.39 -3.12 9.37
N LEU A 301 10.44 -3.53 8.65
CA LEU A 301 10.40 -4.07 7.29
C LEU A 301 9.77 -3.11 6.26
N GLN A 302 9.88 -1.80 6.49
CA GLN A 302 9.32 -0.77 5.61
C GLN A 302 10.28 -0.28 4.52
N ALA A 303 11.51 -0.78 4.56
CA ALA A 303 12.49 -0.54 3.53
C ALA A 303 13.38 -1.77 3.36
N ILE A 304 14.04 -1.90 2.22
CA ILE A 304 15.00 -2.97 1.99
C ILE A 304 16.04 -2.52 0.97
N LEU A 305 17.31 -2.63 1.35
CA LEU A 305 18.46 -2.46 0.48
C LEU A 305 18.94 -3.84 0.07
N GLN A 306 19.13 -4.07 -1.23
CA GLN A 306 19.50 -5.38 -1.74
C GLN A 306 20.31 -5.27 -3.04
N PRO A 307 21.54 -5.78 -3.10
CA PRO A 307 22.12 -6.24 -4.36
C PRO A 307 21.40 -7.51 -4.80
N VAL A 308 20.92 -7.53 -6.04
CA VAL A 308 20.08 -8.60 -6.59
C VAL A 308 20.75 -9.19 -7.82
N LEU A 309 20.89 -10.52 -7.83
CA LEU A 309 21.03 -11.31 -9.04
C LEU A 309 19.62 -11.64 -9.54
N GLN A 310 19.30 -11.30 -10.78
CA GLN A 310 18.00 -11.55 -11.39
C GLN A 310 18.11 -12.41 -12.64
N TYR A 311 17.09 -13.21 -12.93
CA TYR A 311 16.82 -13.81 -14.24
C TYR A 311 15.41 -13.41 -14.67
N GLY A 312 15.21 -12.99 -15.91
CA GLY A 312 13.90 -12.50 -16.39
C GLY A 312 13.85 -10.98 -16.56
N VAL A 313 12.67 -10.47 -16.94
CA VAL A 313 12.42 -9.06 -17.22
C VAL A 313 11.85 -8.37 -15.97
N SER A 314 12.54 -7.38 -15.44
CA SER A 314 12.08 -6.53 -14.33
C SER A 314 12.05 -5.05 -14.75
N ALA A 315 11.64 -4.17 -13.86
CA ALA A 315 11.72 -2.73 -14.09
C ALA A 315 13.15 -2.21 -14.34
N ALA A 316 14.18 -2.91 -13.83
CA ALA A 316 15.59 -2.59 -14.11
C ALA A 316 16.06 -3.05 -15.51
N GLY A 317 15.21 -3.76 -16.26
CA GLY A 317 15.53 -4.42 -17.51
C GLY A 317 15.69 -5.93 -17.31
N GLY A 318 16.46 -6.57 -18.18
CA GLY A 318 16.68 -8.02 -18.15
C GLY A 318 16.14 -8.72 -19.40
N GLY A 319 15.76 -9.99 -19.24
CA GLY A 319 15.37 -10.87 -20.34
C GLY A 319 15.68 -12.33 -20.00
N GLU A 320 15.83 -13.16 -21.04
CA GLU A 320 16.29 -14.54 -20.92
C GLU A 320 17.80 -14.60 -20.64
N PHE A 321 18.24 -13.96 -19.56
CA PHE A 321 19.62 -13.91 -19.09
C PHE A 321 19.71 -13.46 -17.64
N TYR A 322 20.84 -13.77 -17.00
CA TYR A 322 21.16 -13.25 -15.68
C TYR A 322 21.67 -11.82 -15.73
N GLY A 323 21.11 -10.96 -14.89
CA GLY A 323 21.58 -9.60 -14.66
C GLY A 323 21.78 -9.32 -13.19
N ILE A 324 22.66 -8.38 -12.86
CA ILE A 324 22.78 -7.82 -11.51
C ILE A 324 22.26 -6.40 -11.50
N ALA A 325 21.55 -6.03 -10.43
CA ALA A 325 21.15 -4.67 -10.14
C ALA A 325 21.02 -4.51 -8.61
N SER A 326 21.27 -3.32 -8.09
CA SER A 326 20.94 -3.01 -6.70
C SER A 326 19.60 -2.31 -6.62
N TRP A 327 18.85 -2.57 -5.56
CA TRP A 327 17.53 -2.02 -5.32
C TRP A 327 17.45 -1.42 -3.92
N TRP A 328 16.75 -0.29 -3.83
CA TRP A 328 16.29 0.30 -2.58
C TRP A 328 14.78 0.44 -2.66
N LEU A 329 14.07 -0.36 -1.88
CA LEU A 329 12.62 -0.31 -1.77
C LEU A 329 12.26 0.47 -0.50
N ILE A 330 11.38 1.46 -0.58
CA ILE A 330 10.96 2.25 0.58
C ILE A 330 9.56 2.83 0.40
N GLY A 331 8.65 2.53 1.34
CA GLY A 331 7.26 3.02 1.25
C GLY A 331 6.58 2.55 -0.04
N SER A 332 6.09 3.46 -0.88
CA SER A 332 5.55 3.14 -2.21
C SER A 332 6.59 3.18 -3.33
N GLU A 333 7.80 3.64 -3.05
CA GLU A 333 8.79 3.97 -4.07
C GLU A 333 9.88 2.89 -4.17
N THR A 334 10.36 2.67 -5.40
CA THR A 334 11.40 1.70 -5.72
C THR A 334 12.50 2.37 -6.52
N TYR A 335 13.74 2.20 -6.10
CA TYR A 335 14.92 2.77 -6.75
C TYR A 335 15.85 1.64 -7.17
N HIS A 336 16.40 1.70 -8.39
CA HIS A 336 17.27 0.64 -8.89
C HIS A 336 18.44 1.17 -9.72
N SER A 337 19.54 0.42 -9.75
CA SER A 337 20.66 0.70 -10.65
C SER A 337 20.34 0.24 -12.06
N ALA A 338 21.18 0.58 -13.03
CA ALA A 338 21.17 -0.10 -14.31
C ALA A 338 21.46 -1.60 -14.12
N VAL A 339 20.84 -2.44 -14.96
CA VAL A 339 21.13 -3.88 -15.00
C VAL A 339 22.44 -4.14 -15.73
N GLN A 340 23.29 -4.99 -15.15
CA GLN A 340 24.50 -5.48 -15.79
C GLN A 340 24.38 -6.99 -16.04
N ARG A 341 24.52 -7.42 -17.30
CA ARG A 341 24.43 -8.83 -17.67
C ARG A 341 25.63 -9.62 -17.12
N VAL A 342 25.37 -10.82 -16.61
CA VAL A 342 26.35 -11.79 -16.12
C VAL A 342 26.09 -13.17 -16.73
N SER A 343 27.07 -14.07 -16.68
CA SER A 343 26.94 -15.43 -17.22
C SER A 343 26.77 -16.47 -16.11
N PRO A 344 26.09 -17.61 -16.38
CA PRO A 344 26.10 -18.76 -15.48
C PRO A 344 27.52 -19.17 -15.07
N GLY A 345 27.69 -19.59 -13.81
CA GLY A 345 28.97 -19.95 -13.20
C GLY A 345 29.88 -18.76 -12.84
N THR A 346 29.46 -17.51 -13.09
CA THR A 346 30.22 -16.34 -12.61
C THR A 346 30.14 -16.27 -11.09
N SER A 347 31.29 -16.23 -10.41
CA SER A 347 31.32 -15.91 -8.98
C SER A 347 31.09 -14.42 -8.77
N LEU A 348 30.11 -14.09 -7.94
CA LEU A 348 29.73 -12.73 -7.61
C LEU A 348 29.80 -12.53 -6.10
N GLN A 349 29.90 -11.27 -5.69
CA GLN A 349 29.71 -10.86 -4.31
C GLN A 349 28.66 -9.76 -4.25
N GLY A 350 27.52 -10.05 -3.62
CA GLY A 350 26.56 -9.04 -3.19
C GLY A 350 27.00 -8.48 -1.85
N HIS A 351 27.20 -7.16 -1.74
CA HIS A 351 27.50 -6.55 -0.45
C HIS A 351 26.89 -5.17 -0.26
N MET A 352 26.69 -4.84 1.00
CA MET A 352 26.27 -3.52 1.49
C MET A 352 27.25 -3.08 2.57
N ALA A 353 27.73 -1.84 2.47
CA ALA A 353 28.65 -1.25 3.43
C ALA A 353 28.11 0.08 3.95
N LEU A 354 28.13 0.26 5.26
CA LEU A 354 27.82 1.52 5.94
C LEU A 354 28.96 2.52 5.65
N THR A 355 28.62 3.63 5.00
CA THR A 355 29.56 4.69 4.62
C THR A 355 29.61 5.83 5.63
N GLY A 356 28.61 5.92 6.52
CA GLY A 356 28.60 6.89 7.61
C GLY A 356 27.39 6.77 8.52
N ILE A 357 27.58 7.17 9.77
CA ILE A 357 26.53 7.32 10.77
C ILE A 357 26.40 8.83 11.03
N SER A 358 25.58 9.52 10.25
CA SER A 358 25.15 10.87 10.59
C SER A 358 23.84 10.78 11.39
N THR A 359 23.07 11.87 11.50
CA THR A 359 21.65 11.77 11.89
C THR A 359 20.83 10.84 10.98
N SER A 360 21.39 10.45 9.83
CA SER A 360 20.96 9.38 8.93
C SER A 360 22.12 8.39 8.67
N GLY A 361 21.82 7.09 8.56
CA GLY A 361 22.80 6.07 8.18
C GLY A 361 22.99 6.03 6.66
N GLY A 362 24.21 6.17 6.18
CA GLY A 362 24.56 6.04 4.76
C GLY A 362 25.03 4.63 4.45
N TYR A 363 24.48 3.99 3.41
CA TYR A 363 24.92 2.68 2.91
C TYR A 363 25.28 2.76 1.43
N SER A 364 26.17 1.89 1.00
CA SER A 364 26.51 1.72 -0.41
C SER A 364 26.52 0.24 -0.78
N THR A 365 26.03 -0.02 -1.98
CA THR A 365 26.33 -1.21 -2.79
C THR A 365 27.30 -0.79 -3.89
N PRO A 366 27.89 -1.71 -4.67
CA PRO A 366 28.72 -1.34 -5.81
C PRO A 366 28.03 -0.41 -6.83
N SER A 367 26.69 -0.39 -6.89
CA SER A 367 25.94 0.30 -7.94
C SER A 367 24.94 1.37 -7.48
N ILE A 368 24.59 1.43 -6.18
CA ILE A 368 23.78 2.49 -5.56
C ILE A 368 24.39 2.89 -4.23
N SER A 369 24.45 4.20 -3.99
CA SER A 369 24.62 4.78 -2.66
C SER A 369 23.28 5.31 -2.15
N MET A 370 23.03 5.17 -0.86
CA MET A 370 21.79 5.61 -0.22
C MET A 370 22.05 6.13 1.19
N SER A 371 21.10 6.90 1.71
CA SER A 371 21.06 7.24 3.13
C SER A 371 19.63 7.18 3.64
N THR A 372 19.45 6.61 4.82
CA THR A 372 18.15 6.41 5.46
C THR A 372 18.14 6.94 6.89
N THR A 373 16.97 7.33 7.37
CA THR A 373 16.75 7.68 8.77
C THR A 373 16.59 6.45 9.66
N GLY A 374 16.30 5.27 9.09
CA GLY A 374 16.13 4.02 9.81
C GLY A 374 17.45 3.27 9.99
N VAL A 375 17.59 2.54 11.09
CA VAL A 375 18.68 1.57 11.25
C VAL A 375 18.30 0.32 10.47
N LEU A 376 19.19 -0.18 9.61
CA LEU A 376 19.01 -1.45 8.92
C LEU A 376 19.62 -2.57 9.77
N ASP A 377 18.81 -3.14 10.65
CA ASP A 377 19.21 -4.14 11.65
C ASP A 377 18.79 -5.58 11.30
N VAL A 378 18.02 -5.78 10.22
CA VAL A 378 17.65 -7.11 9.73
C VAL A 378 18.50 -7.46 8.51
N ALA A 379 19.27 -8.54 8.61
CA ALA A 379 19.98 -9.15 7.50
C ALA A 379 19.18 -10.35 6.98
N CYS A 380 18.99 -10.44 5.66
CA CYS A 380 18.30 -11.55 5.03
C CYS A 380 19.08 -12.10 3.84
N GLU A 381 18.90 -13.38 3.58
CA GLU A 381 19.28 -14.10 2.36
C GLU A 381 18.00 -14.69 1.78
N ALA A 382 17.73 -14.50 0.49
CA ALA A 382 16.45 -14.92 -0.07
C ALA A 382 16.49 -15.31 -1.55
N LEU A 383 15.53 -16.17 -1.89
CA LEU A 383 15.02 -16.40 -3.23
C LEU A 383 13.58 -15.91 -3.30
N GLU A 384 13.34 -15.06 -4.29
CA GLU A 384 12.00 -14.64 -4.72
C GLU A 384 11.74 -15.13 -6.14
N ILE A 385 10.52 -15.60 -6.36
CA ILE A 385 10.06 -16.14 -7.64
C ILE A 385 8.78 -15.40 -8.03
N ASP A 386 8.67 -15.02 -9.29
CA ASP A 386 7.44 -14.51 -9.88
C ASP A 386 7.21 -15.14 -11.26
N ASN A 387 5.94 -15.35 -11.60
CA ASN A 387 5.50 -15.80 -12.92
C ASN A 387 6.10 -17.15 -13.38
N ALA A 388 6.59 -17.98 -12.45
CA ALA A 388 6.99 -19.34 -12.74
C ALA A 388 5.78 -20.30 -12.58
N ALA A 389 5.55 -21.15 -13.56
CA ALA A 389 4.42 -22.07 -13.53
C ALA A 389 4.73 -23.36 -12.76
N SER A 390 6.00 -23.75 -12.71
CA SER A 390 6.48 -24.94 -12.01
C SER A 390 7.97 -24.84 -11.68
N THR A 391 8.48 -25.75 -10.84
CA THR A 391 9.92 -25.86 -10.54
C THR A 391 10.80 -26.14 -11.76
N LYS A 392 10.23 -26.61 -12.88
CA LYS A 392 10.96 -26.78 -14.15
C LYS A 392 11.38 -25.45 -14.79
N ASP A 393 10.73 -24.36 -14.40
CA ASP A 393 11.06 -22.98 -14.82
C ASP A 393 12.22 -22.40 -13.99
N LEU A 394 12.73 -23.13 -13.01
CA LEU A 394 13.84 -22.75 -12.14
C LEU A 394 15.16 -23.39 -12.62
N PRO A 395 16.31 -22.86 -12.20
CA PRO A 395 17.58 -23.55 -12.33
C PRO A 395 17.55 -24.94 -11.69
N SER A 396 18.26 -25.90 -12.27
CA SER A 396 18.47 -27.19 -11.62
C SER A 396 19.54 -27.10 -10.52
N GLY A 397 19.33 -27.79 -9.40
CA GLY A 397 20.34 -27.99 -8.38
C GLY A 397 20.17 -27.04 -7.20
N SER A 398 21.25 -26.35 -6.81
CA SER A 398 21.25 -25.45 -5.66
C SER A 398 22.08 -24.20 -5.95
N THR A 399 21.77 -23.13 -5.22
CA THR A 399 22.59 -21.91 -5.17
C THR A 399 23.18 -21.82 -3.77
N ASP A 400 24.51 -21.81 -3.69
CA ASP A 400 25.23 -21.64 -2.44
C ASP A 400 25.47 -20.15 -2.17
N LEU A 401 25.01 -19.70 -1.01
CA LEU A 401 25.22 -18.37 -0.44
C LEU A 401 26.35 -18.48 0.58
N THR A 402 27.58 -18.29 0.13
CA THR A 402 28.81 -18.61 0.88
C THR A 402 29.53 -17.36 1.34
N ALA A 403 30.53 -17.55 2.21
CA ALA A 403 31.35 -16.48 2.75
C ALA A 403 30.50 -15.33 3.31
N VAL A 404 29.34 -15.67 3.88
CA VAL A 404 28.45 -14.69 4.51
C VAL A 404 29.22 -14.03 5.65
N ASP A 405 29.43 -12.73 5.51
CA ASP A 405 30.18 -11.91 6.44
C ASP A 405 29.33 -10.74 6.90
N ILE A 406 29.07 -10.70 8.21
CA ILE A 406 28.38 -9.63 8.89
C ILE A 406 29.36 -8.98 9.87
N LYS A 407 29.69 -7.72 9.62
CA LYS A 407 30.54 -6.92 10.50
C LYS A 407 29.72 -5.79 11.10
N LEU A 408 29.85 -5.60 12.40
CA LEU A 408 29.24 -4.49 13.12
C LEU A 408 30.15 -3.25 13.07
N ASN A 409 29.60 -2.09 13.42
CA ASN A 409 30.31 -0.82 13.35
C ASN A 409 31.55 -0.70 14.26
N ASP A 410 31.65 -1.53 15.29
CA ASP A 410 32.85 -1.66 16.13
C ASP A 410 33.88 -2.65 15.57
N ASN A 411 33.70 -3.11 14.32
CA ASN A 411 34.46 -4.16 13.64
C ASN A 411 34.35 -5.56 14.29
N SER A 412 33.43 -5.76 15.24
CA SER A 412 33.12 -7.10 15.72
C SER A 412 32.26 -7.86 14.71
N HIS A 413 32.27 -9.19 14.80
CA HIS A 413 31.38 -10.08 14.05
C HIS A 413 30.53 -10.88 15.05
N PRO A 414 29.25 -11.18 14.75
CA PRO A 414 28.50 -12.13 15.53
C PRO A 414 29.18 -13.50 15.46
N SER A 415 29.44 -14.13 16.62
CA SER A 415 30.08 -15.45 16.65
C SER A 415 29.20 -16.52 15.98
N THR A 416 27.89 -16.39 16.13
CA THR A 416 26.87 -17.22 15.48
C THR A 416 25.67 -16.38 15.07
N ILE A 417 25.09 -16.68 13.91
CA ILE A 417 23.87 -16.06 13.37
C ILE A 417 22.71 -17.06 13.46
N PRO A 418 21.75 -16.87 14.39
CA PRO A 418 20.57 -17.72 14.49
C PRO A 418 19.54 -17.36 13.41
N TRP A 419 19.78 -17.81 12.17
CA TRP A 419 18.89 -17.58 11.04
C TRP A 419 17.48 -18.15 11.30
N GLY A 420 16.46 -17.31 11.17
CA GLY A 420 15.08 -17.73 11.02
C GLY A 420 14.81 -18.07 9.56
N THR A 421 14.62 -19.36 9.26
CA THR A 421 14.44 -19.85 7.88
C THR A 421 12.98 -20.14 7.56
N LEU A 422 12.59 -19.87 6.32
CA LEU A 422 11.34 -20.31 5.70
C LEU A 422 11.66 -21.02 4.39
N SER A 423 10.95 -22.10 4.10
CA SER A 423 11.04 -22.90 2.87
C SER A 423 9.65 -23.18 2.33
N ASP A 424 9.52 -23.32 1.02
CA ASP A 424 8.29 -23.72 0.36
C ASP A 424 8.26 -25.24 0.19
N SER A 425 7.72 -25.93 1.20
CA SER A 425 7.59 -27.38 1.18
C SER A 425 6.56 -27.90 0.17
N VAL A 426 5.73 -27.04 -0.44
CA VAL A 426 4.74 -27.48 -1.45
C VAL A 426 5.43 -27.74 -2.77
N ASP A 427 6.42 -26.91 -3.10
CA ASP A 427 7.15 -26.95 -4.37
C ASP A 427 8.57 -27.53 -4.19
N ASP A 428 8.88 -28.14 -3.05
CA ASP A 428 10.19 -28.71 -2.70
C ASP A 428 11.36 -27.71 -2.74
N ILE A 429 11.07 -26.40 -2.68
CA ILE A 429 12.07 -25.33 -2.63
C ILE A 429 12.46 -25.11 -1.17
N SER A 430 13.75 -25.22 -0.86
CA SER A 430 14.23 -25.12 0.52
C SER A 430 15.45 -24.24 0.69
N ILE A 431 15.61 -23.70 1.90
CA ILE A 431 16.85 -23.07 2.35
C ILE A 431 17.36 -23.78 3.60
N SER A 432 18.65 -24.08 3.61
CA SER A 432 19.32 -24.73 4.73
C SER A 432 20.49 -23.90 5.23
N VAL A 433 20.71 -23.91 6.54
CA VAL A 433 21.87 -23.27 7.18
C VAL A 433 22.97 -24.31 7.32
N ILE A 434 24.00 -24.20 6.47
CA ILE A 434 25.18 -25.09 6.50
C ILE A 434 26.19 -24.60 7.53
N SER A 435 26.39 -23.28 7.62
CA SER A 435 27.24 -22.61 8.61
C SER A 435 26.55 -21.35 9.12
N ASN A 436 26.45 -21.22 10.44
CA ASN A 436 25.92 -20.04 11.12
C ASN A 436 27.02 -19.05 11.55
N SER A 437 28.26 -19.17 11.04
CA SER A 437 29.34 -18.22 11.38
C SER A 437 29.03 -16.81 10.86
N GLY A 438 29.32 -15.77 11.65
CA GLY A 438 29.21 -14.39 11.18
C GLY A 438 30.35 -13.89 10.30
N THR A 439 31.40 -14.68 10.10
CA THR A 439 32.56 -14.33 9.24
C THR A 439 32.67 -15.21 8.00
N ARG A 440 32.01 -16.37 8.01
CA ARG A 440 32.06 -17.43 6.99
C ARG A 440 30.78 -18.24 7.01
N GLY A 441 29.64 -17.56 7.10
CA GLY A 441 28.35 -18.21 7.06
C GLY A 441 28.11 -18.84 5.70
N HIS A 442 27.19 -19.79 5.67
CA HIS A 442 26.83 -20.52 4.46
C HIS A 442 25.38 -20.95 4.56
N LEU A 443 24.56 -20.46 3.64
CA LEU A 443 23.21 -20.92 3.39
C LEU A 443 23.15 -21.55 2.00
N GLN A 444 22.31 -22.57 1.83
CA GLN A 444 22.11 -23.21 0.53
C GLN A 444 20.63 -23.21 0.20
N ILE A 445 20.30 -22.72 -0.99
CA ILE A 445 18.96 -22.74 -1.56
C ILE A 445 18.87 -23.87 -2.59
N THR A 446 17.90 -24.76 -2.46
CA THR A 446 17.66 -25.90 -3.34
C THR A 446 16.29 -25.76 -4.02
N TYR A 447 16.21 -26.06 -5.33
CA TYR A 447 15.02 -25.93 -6.17
C TYR A 447 14.44 -27.29 -6.61
#